data_AF-A0A3B6GWA0-F1
#
_entry.id   AF-A0A3B6GWA0-F1
#
_cell.length_a   1.000
_cell.length_b   1.000
_cell.length_c   1.000
_cell.angle_alpha   90.00
_cell.angle_beta   90.00
_cell.angle_gamma   90.00
#
_symmetry.space_group_name_H-M   'P 1'
#
loop_
_entity.id
_entity.type
_entity.pdbx_description
1 polymer ?
#
loop_
_entity_poly.entity_id
_entity_poly.type
_entity_poly.pdbx_seq_one_letter_code
_entity_poly.pdbx_strand_id
1 'polypeptide(L)'
;MSTAAANWCYATVAPRARSSTIVASLGTPAPSNSSSFRPKLIRNTPVQAAPVAPALMDAAVERLKTGFEKFKTEVYDKKPDFFEPLKAGQAPKYMVFACADSRVCPSVTLGLEPGEAFTIRNIANMVPSYCKNKYAGVGSAIEYAVCALKVEVIVVIGHSRCGGIKALLSLKDGADDSFHFVEDWVRIGFPAKKKVQTECASMPFDDQCTVLEKEAVNVSLQNLLTYPFVKEGVSNGTLKLVGGHYDFVSGKFETWEQ
;
A
#
# COMPACT_ATOMS: atom_id res chain seq x y z
N MET A 1 -25.39 -33.72 33.99
CA MET A 1 -25.84 -34.81 33.09
C MET A 1 -25.18 -34.58 31.74
N SER A 2 -23.95 -35.03 31.60
CA SER A 2 -23.54 -36.26 30.91
C SER A 2 -23.79 -36.20 29.39
N THR A 3 -22.67 -36.04 28.68
CA THR A 3 -22.45 -36.20 27.25
C THR A 3 -22.69 -37.65 26.79
N ALA A 4 -23.20 -37.85 25.58
CA ALA A 4 -22.84 -39.01 24.75
C ALA A 4 -23.16 -38.79 23.27
N ALA A 5 -22.20 -39.17 22.45
CA ALA A 5 -22.12 -39.02 21.01
C ALA A 5 -22.90 -40.10 20.25
N ALA A 6 -23.17 -39.85 18.96
CA ALA A 6 -23.46 -40.89 17.98
C ALA A 6 -22.68 -40.61 16.68
N ASN A 7 -21.72 -41.50 16.44
CA ASN A 7 -20.82 -41.57 15.28
C ASN A 7 -21.58 -41.75 13.96
N TRP A 8 -21.12 -41.07 12.91
CA TRP A 8 -21.38 -41.44 11.52
C TRP A 8 -20.07 -41.70 10.80
N CYS A 9 -20.01 -42.87 10.15
CA CYS A 9 -18.87 -43.45 9.45
C CYS A 9 -18.34 -42.56 8.30
N TYR A 10 -17.02 -42.41 8.23
CA TYR A 10 -16.33 -42.02 6.99
C TYR A 10 -15.56 -43.22 6.44
N ALA A 11 -15.93 -43.64 5.24
CA ALA A 11 -15.23 -44.65 4.45
C ALA A 11 -13.98 -44.03 3.78
N THR A 12 -12.85 -44.70 3.97
CA THR A 12 -11.56 -44.42 3.34
C THR A 12 -11.51 -44.93 1.91
N VAL A 13 -11.07 -44.11 0.95
CA VAL A 13 -10.57 -44.57 -0.36
C VAL A 13 -9.29 -43.83 -0.69
N ALA A 14 -8.19 -44.58 -0.77
CA ALA A 14 -6.90 -44.15 -1.32
C ALA A 14 -6.79 -44.56 -2.79
N PRO A 15 -6.02 -43.85 -3.63
CA PRO A 15 -5.48 -44.43 -4.85
C PRO A 15 -3.97 -44.72 -4.75
N ARG A 16 -3.67 -45.95 -5.16
CA ARG A 16 -2.38 -46.61 -5.39
C ARG A 16 -1.41 -45.83 -6.28
N ALA A 17 -0.13 -45.92 -5.92
CA ALA A 17 1.01 -45.79 -6.83
C ALA A 17 1.16 -47.01 -7.76
N ARG A 18 1.73 -46.84 -8.96
CA ARG A 18 2.42 -47.89 -9.73
C ARG A 18 3.54 -47.33 -10.62
N SER A 19 4.62 -48.12 -10.67
CA SER A 19 5.94 -47.91 -11.26
C SER A 19 6.05 -47.89 -12.80
N SER A 20 7.23 -47.40 -13.23
CA SER A 20 8.02 -47.65 -14.45
C SER A 20 7.79 -49.00 -15.16
N THR A 21 8.06 -49.19 -16.46
CA THR A 21 9.25 -48.89 -17.28
C THR A 21 8.91 -49.22 -18.75
N ILE A 22 9.60 -48.64 -19.75
CA ILE A 22 10.26 -49.33 -20.90
C ILE A 22 10.69 -48.28 -21.96
N VAL A 23 11.94 -48.46 -22.40
CA VAL A 23 12.66 -47.73 -23.45
C VAL A 23 12.33 -48.32 -24.83
N ALA A 24 12.13 -47.48 -25.84
CA ALA A 24 12.38 -47.84 -27.24
C ALA A 24 12.77 -46.60 -28.05
N SER A 25 13.96 -46.68 -28.65
CA SER A 25 14.56 -45.74 -29.60
C SER A 25 13.98 -45.95 -31.01
N LEU A 26 13.79 -44.88 -31.79
CA LEU A 26 13.86 -44.81 -33.26
C LEU A 26 13.88 -43.32 -33.68
N GLY A 27 14.68 -42.98 -34.70
CA GLY A 27 15.28 -41.65 -34.89
C GLY A 27 14.54 -40.61 -35.75
N THR A 28 15.02 -39.36 -35.56
CA THR A 28 15.15 -38.16 -36.44
C THR A 28 13.92 -37.65 -37.22
N PRO A 29 13.63 -36.32 -37.18
CA PRO A 29 14.43 -35.32 -37.90
C PRO A 29 14.75 -34.03 -37.11
N ALA A 30 15.72 -33.27 -37.61
CA ALA A 30 16.22 -32.01 -37.06
C ALA A 30 15.12 -30.92 -36.96
N PRO A 31 15.03 -30.16 -35.85
CA PRO A 31 14.09 -29.06 -35.77
C PRO A 31 14.63 -27.83 -36.49
N SER A 32 13.79 -27.29 -37.37
CA SER A 32 13.90 -25.98 -38.00
C SER A 32 14.11 -24.87 -36.97
N ASN A 33 15.11 -24.02 -37.20
CA ASN A 33 15.34 -22.77 -36.49
C ASN A 33 14.13 -21.84 -36.69
N SER A 34 13.17 -21.87 -35.76
CA SER A 34 12.23 -20.77 -35.55
C SER A 34 12.69 -20.02 -34.31
N SER A 35 13.23 -18.82 -34.54
CA SER A 35 13.57 -17.88 -33.48
C SER A 35 12.28 -17.40 -32.82
N SER A 36 11.80 -18.16 -31.83
CA SER A 36 10.74 -17.70 -30.95
C SER A 36 11.28 -16.51 -30.15
N PHE A 37 10.96 -15.29 -30.60
CA PHE A 37 11.09 -14.09 -29.80
C PHE A 37 10.15 -14.21 -28.59
N ARG A 38 10.61 -14.87 -27.53
CA ARG A 38 10.01 -14.70 -26.21
C ARG A 38 10.34 -13.29 -25.76
N PRO A 39 9.35 -12.44 -25.42
CA PRO A 39 9.63 -11.16 -24.79
C PRO A 39 10.39 -11.46 -23.49
N LYS A 40 11.65 -11.01 -23.40
CA LYS A 40 12.37 -11.01 -22.12
C LYS A 40 11.58 -10.11 -21.18
N LEU A 41 10.94 -10.69 -20.17
CA LEU A 41 10.44 -9.92 -19.03
C LEU A 41 11.60 -9.03 -18.56
N ILE A 42 11.41 -7.72 -18.59
CA ILE A 42 12.23 -6.79 -17.83
C ILE A 42 11.99 -7.16 -16.37
N ARG A 43 12.84 -8.03 -15.81
CA ARG A 43 12.98 -8.16 -14.36
C ARG A 43 13.35 -6.76 -13.90
N ASN A 44 12.46 -6.09 -13.17
CA ASN A 44 12.90 -5.02 -12.29
C ASN A 44 13.97 -5.64 -11.40
N THR A 45 15.23 -5.30 -11.65
CA THR A 45 16.34 -5.72 -10.81
C THR A 45 15.96 -5.35 -9.39
N PRO A 46 15.95 -6.30 -8.42
CA PRO A 46 15.82 -5.91 -7.04
C PRO A 46 16.93 -4.90 -6.80
N VAL A 47 16.57 -3.69 -6.38
CA VAL A 47 17.55 -2.75 -5.82
C VAL A 47 17.95 -3.39 -4.49
N GLN A 48 18.81 -4.41 -4.55
CA GLN A 48 19.62 -4.78 -3.42
C GLN A 48 20.43 -3.54 -3.11
N ALA A 49 20.11 -2.87 -2.00
CA ALA A 49 21.00 -1.87 -1.46
C ALA A 49 22.37 -2.54 -1.36
N ALA A 50 23.36 -1.99 -2.08
CA ALA A 50 24.72 -2.50 -2.03
C ALA A 50 25.15 -2.58 -0.55
N PRO A 51 25.96 -3.58 -0.14
CA PRO A 51 26.43 -3.67 1.24
C PRO A 51 27.08 -2.33 1.62
N VAL A 52 26.43 -1.61 2.52
CA VAL A 52 26.86 -0.27 2.94
C VAL A 52 28.01 -0.47 3.92
N ALA A 53 29.19 0.02 3.57
CA ALA A 53 30.35 -0.01 4.46
C ALA A 53 30.03 0.75 5.77
N PRO A 54 30.55 0.34 6.95
CA PRO A 54 30.25 0.97 8.24
C PRO A 54 30.42 2.50 8.25
N ALA A 55 31.47 3.03 7.62
CA ALA A 55 31.72 4.47 7.51
C ALA A 55 30.62 5.23 6.72
N LEU A 56 29.95 4.57 5.77
CA LEU A 56 28.82 5.16 5.04
C LEU A 56 27.54 5.19 5.89
N MET A 57 27.39 4.25 6.85
CA MET A 57 26.29 4.29 7.81
C MET A 57 26.44 5.46 8.78
N ASP A 58 27.66 5.70 9.28
CA ASP A 58 27.93 6.84 10.17
C ASP A 58 27.62 8.19 9.49
N ALA A 59 28.01 8.34 8.22
CA ALA A 59 27.67 9.53 7.44
C ALA A 59 26.15 9.72 7.25
N ALA A 60 25.39 8.63 7.07
CA ALA A 60 23.94 8.69 6.95
C ALA A 60 23.27 9.10 8.26
N VAL A 61 23.76 8.63 9.41
CA VAL A 61 23.28 9.04 10.73
C VAL A 61 23.63 10.51 10.98
N GLU A 62 24.84 10.94 10.63
CA GLU A 62 25.26 12.33 10.81
C GLU A 62 24.46 13.31 9.93
N ARG A 63 24.04 12.86 8.74
CA ARG A 63 23.12 13.62 7.90
C ARG A 63 21.78 13.91 8.59
N LEU A 64 21.29 13.04 9.49
CA LEU A 64 20.06 13.30 10.25
C LEU A 64 20.26 14.42 11.28
N LYS A 65 21.39 14.43 11.99
CA LYS A 65 21.71 15.46 12.99
C LYS A 65 21.86 16.83 12.35
N THR A 66 22.72 16.93 11.34
CA THR A 66 22.95 18.17 10.57
C THR A 66 21.66 18.66 9.90
N GLY A 67 20.80 17.75 9.43
CA GLY A 67 19.47 18.08 8.92
C GLY A 67 18.55 18.70 9.97
N PHE A 68 18.55 18.17 11.20
CA PHE A 68 17.78 18.73 12.31
C PHE A 68 18.33 20.08 12.77
N GLU A 69 19.64 20.25 12.85
CA GLU A 69 20.27 21.54 13.18
C GLU A 69 19.88 22.62 12.17
N LYS A 70 19.85 22.28 10.88
CA LYS A 70 19.33 23.16 9.84
C LYS A 70 17.86 23.51 10.05
N PHE A 71 17.00 22.52 10.29
CA PHE A 71 15.59 22.77 10.60
C PHE A 71 15.42 23.69 11.82
N LYS A 72 16.18 23.42 12.89
CA LYS A 72 16.14 24.20 14.12
C LYS A 72 16.49 25.67 13.86
N THR A 73 17.61 25.91 13.19
CA THR A 73 18.16 27.26 13.00
C THR A 73 17.46 28.05 11.88
N GLU A 74 17.00 27.38 10.83
CA GLU A 74 16.42 28.04 9.66
C GLU A 74 14.89 28.09 9.66
N VAL A 75 14.22 27.22 10.43
CA VAL A 75 12.75 27.13 10.46
C VAL A 75 12.20 27.37 11.87
N TYR A 76 12.62 26.57 12.85
CA TYR A 76 12.04 26.60 14.19
C TYR A 76 12.33 27.91 14.94
N ASP A 77 13.61 28.25 15.11
CA ASP A 77 14.05 29.42 15.87
C ASP A 77 13.63 30.74 15.20
N LYS A 78 13.32 30.72 13.89
CA LYS A 78 12.86 31.90 13.12
C LYS A 78 11.35 32.11 13.15
N LYS A 79 10.57 31.14 13.65
CA LYS A 79 9.10 31.21 13.70
C LYS A 79 8.56 30.93 15.12
N PRO A 80 9.00 31.66 16.17
CA PRO A 80 8.56 31.39 17.55
C PRO A 80 7.04 31.50 17.70
N ASP A 81 6.40 32.53 17.12
CA ASP A 81 4.95 32.73 17.20
C ASP A 81 4.14 31.58 16.56
N PHE A 82 4.74 30.87 15.61
CA PHE A 82 4.14 29.70 14.97
C PHE A 82 4.31 28.43 15.82
N PHE A 83 5.51 28.19 16.35
CA PHE A 83 5.80 26.97 17.11
C PHE A 83 5.34 27.01 18.57
N GLU A 84 5.23 28.20 19.18
CA GLU A 84 4.79 28.34 20.57
C GLU A 84 3.42 27.70 20.85
N PRO A 85 2.35 27.99 20.08
CA PRO A 85 1.06 27.34 20.31
C PRO A 85 1.10 25.83 20.09
N LEU A 86 1.95 25.32 19.19
CA LEU A 86 2.09 23.88 18.92
C LEU A 86 2.68 23.09 20.10
N LYS A 87 3.35 23.76 21.04
CA LYS A 87 3.86 23.12 22.26
C LYS A 87 2.72 22.72 23.22
N ALA A 88 1.60 23.44 23.19
CA ALA A 88 0.46 23.17 24.06
C ALA A 88 -0.43 22.04 23.54
N GLY A 89 -0.46 21.80 22.23
CA GLY A 89 -1.24 20.73 21.62
C GLY A 89 -1.32 20.82 20.10
N GLN A 90 -2.08 19.91 19.50
CA GLN A 90 -2.37 19.87 18.07
C GLN A 90 -3.88 19.86 17.82
N ALA A 91 -4.30 20.51 16.73
CA ALA A 91 -5.68 20.51 16.24
C ALA A 91 -5.68 20.48 14.70
N PRO A 92 -5.16 19.40 14.09
CA PRO A 92 -5.07 19.30 12.64
C PRO A 92 -6.46 19.22 12.00
N LYS A 93 -6.63 19.91 10.87
CA LYS A 93 -7.87 19.81 10.08
C LYS A 93 -7.91 18.57 9.21
N TYR A 94 -6.74 18.07 8.80
CA TYR A 94 -6.60 17.00 7.85
C TYR A 94 -6.08 15.72 8.53
N MET A 95 -6.63 14.58 8.15
CA MET A 95 -5.95 13.29 8.24
C MET A 95 -5.48 12.89 6.84
N VAL A 96 -4.22 12.53 6.69
CA VAL A 96 -3.63 12.19 5.39
C VAL A 96 -3.12 10.75 5.39
N PHE A 97 -3.66 9.90 4.51
CA PHE A 97 -3.04 8.64 4.12
C PHE A 97 -2.17 8.86 2.88
N ALA A 98 -0.88 8.61 2.99
CA ALA A 98 0.07 8.69 1.89
C ALA A 98 0.98 7.46 1.84
N CYS A 99 1.63 7.22 0.71
CA CYS A 99 2.51 6.06 0.59
C CYS A 99 3.80 6.32 1.39
N ALA A 100 4.41 5.25 1.92
CA ALA A 100 5.74 5.29 2.54
C ALA A 100 6.88 5.56 1.53
N ASP A 101 6.57 5.61 0.23
CA ASP A 101 7.50 5.96 -0.84
C ASP A 101 8.22 7.28 -0.55
N SER A 102 9.56 7.27 -0.62
CA SER A 102 10.39 8.42 -0.22
C SER A 102 10.19 9.67 -1.08
N ARG A 103 9.56 9.54 -2.26
CA ARG A 103 9.35 10.63 -3.22
C ARG A 103 8.09 11.45 -2.98
N VAL A 104 7.19 10.99 -2.11
CA VAL A 104 5.82 11.52 -2.00
C VAL A 104 5.47 11.94 -0.56
N CYS A 105 6.40 12.63 0.11
CA CYS A 105 6.13 13.18 1.44
C CYS A 105 4.96 14.19 1.36
N PRO A 106 3.81 13.95 2.04
CA PRO A 106 2.63 14.79 1.89
C PRO A 106 2.87 16.23 2.36
N SER A 107 3.63 16.44 3.43
CA SER A 107 3.96 17.80 3.91
C SER A 107 4.70 18.63 2.87
N VAL A 108 5.56 17.99 2.06
CA VAL A 108 6.29 18.68 0.98
C VAL A 108 5.41 18.87 -0.24
N THR A 109 4.75 17.79 -0.67
CA THR A 109 3.99 17.77 -1.94
C THR A 109 2.72 18.62 -1.90
N LEU A 110 2.11 18.79 -0.73
CA LEU A 110 0.93 19.62 -0.52
C LEU A 110 1.22 20.94 0.23
N GLY A 111 2.47 21.19 0.61
CA GLY A 111 2.85 22.40 1.36
C GLY A 111 2.21 22.49 2.74
N LEU A 112 2.01 21.36 3.41
CA LEU A 112 1.41 21.32 4.76
C LEU A 112 2.44 21.70 5.81
N GLU A 113 2.10 22.66 6.65
CA GLU A 113 2.90 23.12 7.77
C GLU A 113 2.69 22.24 9.02
N PRO A 114 3.63 22.27 10.00
CA PRO A 114 3.45 21.58 11.27
C PRO A 114 2.12 21.94 11.96
N GLY A 115 1.37 20.91 12.36
CA GLY A 115 0.06 21.08 13.01
C GLY A 115 -1.14 21.03 12.06
N GLU A 116 -0.97 21.09 10.75
CA GLU A 116 -2.10 21.08 9.80
C GLU A 116 -2.67 19.67 9.55
N ALA A 117 -1.82 18.65 9.52
CA ALA A 117 -2.20 17.30 9.14
C ALA A 117 -1.70 16.19 10.07
N PHE A 118 -2.61 15.32 10.48
CA PHE A 118 -2.32 14.04 11.12
C PHE A 118 -2.07 12.97 10.05
N THR A 119 -0.80 12.58 9.85
CA THR A 119 -0.40 11.80 8.67
C THR A 119 -0.09 10.34 9.02
N ILE A 120 -0.64 9.42 8.24
CA ILE A 120 -0.29 8.00 8.22
C ILE A 120 0.38 7.65 6.90
N ARG A 121 1.55 6.99 6.98
CA ARG A 121 2.29 6.53 5.81
C ARG A 121 2.50 5.02 5.86
N ASN A 122 2.02 4.33 4.83
CA ASN A 122 2.14 2.87 4.71
C ASN A 122 2.35 2.46 3.24
N ILE A 123 2.52 1.16 2.98
CA ILE A 123 2.76 0.67 1.62
C ILE A 123 1.50 0.87 0.78
N ALA A 124 1.63 1.60 -0.32
CA ALA A 124 0.54 1.92 -1.25
C ALA A 124 -0.66 2.64 -0.62
N ASN A 125 -0.43 3.43 0.45
CA ASN A 125 -1.43 4.33 1.06
C ASN A 125 -2.79 3.67 1.32
N MET A 126 -2.77 2.36 1.64
CA MET A 126 -3.99 1.56 1.74
C MET A 126 -4.64 1.76 3.09
N VAL A 127 -5.97 1.85 3.07
CA VAL A 127 -6.79 1.77 4.28
C VAL A 127 -7.51 0.41 4.28
N PRO A 128 -7.21 -0.49 5.21
CA PRO A 128 -7.98 -1.72 5.38
C PRO A 128 -9.36 -1.45 5.98
N SER A 129 -10.32 -2.32 5.70
CA SER A 129 -11.61 -2.31 6.37
C SER A 129 -11.46 -2.50 7.89
N TYR A 130 -12.45 -2.04 8.64
CA TYR A 130 -12.50 -2.16 10.09
C TYR A 130 -12.28 -3.60 10.56
N CYS A 131 -11.19 -3.83 11.30
CA CYS A 131 -10.92 -5.11 11.97
C CYS A 131 -10.02 -4.89 13.17
N LYS A 132 -10.58 -5.04 14.38
CA LYS A 132 -9.84 -4.83 15.65
C LYS A 132 -8.61 -5.71 15.80
N ASN A 133 -8.63 -6.92 15.24
CA ASN A 133 -7.61 -7.94 15.50
C ASN A 133 -6.45 -7.92 14.49
N LYS A 134 -6.63 -7.35 13.30
CA LYS A 134 -5.64 -7.43 12.21
C LYS A 134 -5.00 -6.08 11.88
N TYR A 135 -5.75 -4.99 11.99
CA TYR A 135 -5.33 -3.68 11.49
C TYR A 135 -5.36 -2.59 12.56
N ALA A 136 -5.05 -2.97 13.81
CA ALA A 136 -5.13 -2.08 14.97
C ALA A 136 -4.32 -0.78 14.79
N GLY A 137 -3.17 -0.82 14.12
CA GLY A 137 -2.37 0.40 13.87
C GLY A 137 -3.05 1.43 12.96
N VAL A 138 -3.73 0.99 11.90
CA VAL A 138 -4.50 1.91 11.04
C VAL A 138 -5.81 2.30 11.73
N GLY A 139 -6.50 1.35 12.35
CA GLY A 139 -7.76 1.62 13.02
C GLY A 139 -7.63 2.61 14.18
N SER A 140 -6.57 2.48 15.00
CA SER A 140 -6.32 3.41 16.10
C SER A 140 -5.98 4.82 15.61
N ALA A 141 -5.25 4.93 14.49
CA ALA A 141 -4.94 6.23 13.89
C ALA A 141 -6.19 6.95 13.39
N ILE A 142 -7.09 6.23 12.70
CA ILE A 142 -8.36 6.80 12.23
C ILE A 142 -9.24 7.18 13.43
N GLU A 143 -9.36 6.29 14.43
CA GLU A 143 -10.13 6.55 15.64
C GLU A 143 -9.60 7.78 16.39
N TYR A 144 -8.29 7.91 16.56
CA TYR A 144 -7.70 9.07 17.22
C TYR A 144 -7.92 10.37 16.43
N ALA A 145 -7.70 10.36 15.11
CA ALA A 145 -7.90 11.52 14.27
C ALA A 145 -9.36 12.01 14.29
N VAL A 146 -10.31 11.09 14.15
CA VAL A 146 -11.74 11.44 14.05
C VAL A 146 -12.35 11.69 15.43
N CYS A 147 -12.11 10.81 16.40
CA CYS A 147 -12.78 10.88 17.70
C CYS A 147 -12.10 11.84 18.66
N ALA A 148 -10.76 11.93 18.68
CA ALA A 148 -10.03 12.78 19.61
C ALA A 148 -9.62 14.12 18.99
N LEU A 149 -8.99 14.12 17.81
CA LEU A 149 -8.50 15.34 17.16
C LEU A 149 -9.57 16.10 16.38
N LYS A 150 -10.71 15.45 16.07
CA LYS A 150 -11.83 16.04 15.33
C LYS A 150 -11.43 16.61 13.96
N VAL A 151 -10.59 15.87 13.23
CA VAL A 151 -10.26 16.23 11.83
C VAL A 151 -11.54 16.39 11.01
N GLU A 152 -11.52 17.32 10.05
CA GLU A 152 -12.66 17.66 9.20
C GLU A 152 -12.58 16.94 7.85
N VAL A 153 -11.38 16.53 7.43
CA VAL A 153 -11.14 15.91 6.13
C VAL A 153 -10.18 14.73 6.27
N ILE A 154 -10.55 13.56 5.76
CA ILE A 154 -9.63 12.45 5.52
C ILE A 154 -9.31 12.40 4.03
N VAL A 155 -8.03 12.49 3.68
CA VAL A 155 -7.56 12.35 2.29
C VAL A 155 -6.70 11.11 2.13
N VAL A 156 -6.98 10.31 1.10
CA VAL A 156 -6.17 9.15 0.71
C VAL A 156 -5.47 9.44 -0.62
N ILE A 157 -4.15 9.51 -0.61
CA ILE A 157 -3.34 9.96 -1.74
C ILE A 157 -2.57 8.78 -2.34
N GLY A 158 -3.04 8.31 -3.49
CA GLY A 158 -2.30 7.45 -4.40
C GLY A 158 -1.20 8.23 -5.13
N HIS A 159 -0.29 7.54 -5.80
CA HIS A 159 0.76 8.21 -6.57
C HIS A 159 1.28 7.38 -7.74
N SER A 160 1.84 8.06 -8.75
CA SER A 160 2.46 7.43 -9.91
C SER A 160 3.60 6.48 -9.55
N ARG A 161 3.74 5.39 -10.31
CA ARG A 161 4.83 4.40 -10.19
C ARG A 161 4.94 3.82 -8.77
N CYS A 162 3.80 3.50 -8.16
CA CYS A 162 3.76 2.95 -6.81
C CYS A 162 4.23 1.48 -6.79
N GLY A 163 5.29 1.20 -6.00
CA GLY A 163 5.85 -0.15 -5.87
C GLY A 163 4.85 -1.16 -5.28
N GLY A 164 4.04 -0.76 -4.31
CA GLY A 164 3.04 -1.63 -3.70
C GLY A 164 1.88 -1.95 -4.66
N ILE A 165 1.46 -1.00 -5.49
CA ILE A 165 0.46 -1.25 -6.54
C ILE A 165 1.00 -2.16 -7.64
N LYS A 166 2.27 -1.95 -8.04
CA LYS A 166 2.94 -2.86 -8.97
C LYS A 166 3.03 -4.28 -8.42
N ALA A 167 3.34 -4.43 -7.12
CA ALA A 167 3.34 -5.73 -6.44
C ALA A 167 1.94 -6.36 -6.44
N LEU A 168 0.91 -5.59 -6.06
CA LEU A 168 -0.49 -6.03 -6.08
C LEU A 168 -0.92 -6.59 -7.45
N LEU A 169 -0.68 -5.85 -8.52
CA LEU A 169 -1.05 -6.28 -9.87
C LEU A 169 -0.26 -7.52 -10.32
N SER A 170 0.98 -7.66 -9.86
CA SER A 170 1.86 -8.78 -10.19
C SER A 170 1.52 -10.08 -9.45
N LEU A 171 0.72 -10.01 -8.38
CA LEU A 171 0.30 -11.20 -7.63
C LEU A 171 -0.43 -12.19 -8.55
N LYS A 172 -0.10 -13.47 -8.44
CA LYS A 172 -0.79 -14.55 -9.14
C LYS A 172 -1.60 -15.35 -8.13
N ASP A 173 -2.82 -15.72 -8.50
CA ASP A 173 -3.69 -16.49 -7.62
C ASP A 173 -3.08 -17.87 -7.36
N GLY A 174 -2.96 -18.25 -6.08
CA GLY A 174 -2.38 -19.52 -5.65
C GLY A 174 -0.86 -19.61 -5.77
N ALA A 175 -0.15 -18.53 -6.10
CA ALA A 175 1.31 -18.50 -6.05
C ALA A 175 1.82 -18.25 -4.63
N ASP A 176 3.00 -18.81 -4.33
CA ASP A 176 3.69 -18.56 -3.07
C ASP A 176 4.09 -17.08 -2.95
N ASP A 177 3.99 -16.56 -1.73
CA ASP A 177 4.43 -15.20 -1.41
C ASP A 177 5.96 -15.12 -1.41
N SER A 178 6.49 -14.03 -1.99
CA SER A 178 7.92 -13.75 -2.05
C SER A 178 8.41 -12.97 -0.83
N PHE A 179 7.53 -12.19 -0.17
CA PHE A 179 7.80 -11.54 1.09
C PHE A 179 6.90 -12.07 2.21
N HIS A 180 7.32 -11.83 3.46
CA HIS A 180 6.57 -12.28 4.63
C HIS A 180 5.29 -11.49 4.92
N PHE A 181 5.19 -10.24 4.43
CA PHE A 181 4.11 -9.32 4.82
C PHE A 181 3.56 -8.49 3.66
N VAL A 182 4.33 -8.27 2.59
CA VAL A 182 4.00 -7.28 1.57
C VAL A 182 2.76 -7.74 0.79
N GLU A 183 2.73 -8.99 0.36
CA GLU A 183 1.62 -9.59 -0.36
C GLU A 183 0.34 -9.55 0.46
N ASP A 184 0.39 -9.99 1.72
CA ASP A 184 -0.72 -9.94 2.67
C ASP A 184 -1.24 -8.52 2.93
N TRP A 185 -0.35 -7.54 2.94
CA TRP A 185 -0.74 -6.14 3.07
C TRP A 185 -1.43 -5.63 1.79
N VAL A 186 -0.80 -5.78 0.63
CA VAL A 186 -1.35 -5.22 -0.61
C VAL A 186 -2.64 -5.91 -1.07
N ARG A 187 -2.92 -7.12 -0.56
CA ARG A 187 -4.20 -7.82 -0.72
C ARG A 187 -5.42 -7.01 -0.28
N ILE A 188 -5.26 -5.97 0.54
CA ILE A 188 -6.33 -4.99 0.83
C ILE A 188 -6.91 -4.40 -0.48
N GLY A 189 -6.08 -4.18 -1.50
CA GLY A 189 -6.48 -3.65 -2.80
C GLY A 189 -7.01 -4.68 -3.81
N PHE A 190 -7.24 -5.94 -3.42
CA PHE A 190 -7.76 -6.99 -4.33
C PHE A 190 -9.04 -6.62 -5.07
N PRO A 191 -10.04 -5.95 -4.47
CA PRO A 191 -11.21 -5.50 -5.22
C PRO A 191 -10.85 -4.58 -6.40
N ALA A 192 -9.92 -3.64 -6.19
CA ALA A 192 -9.43 -2.74 -7.23
C ALA A 192 -8.67 -3.50 -8.33
N LYS A 193 -7.80 -4.44 -7.92
CA LYS A 193 -7.06 -5.29 -8.86
C LYS A 193 -8.01 -6.05 -9.78
N LYS A 194 -9.03 -6.70 -9.22
CA LYS A 194 -10.01 -7.49 -9.98
C LYS A 194 -10.76 -6.63 -11.00
N LYS A 195 -11.15 -5.41 -10.60
CA LYS A 195 -11.79 -4.44 -11.48
C LYS A 195 -10.88 -4.10 -12.67
N VAL A 196 -9.64 -3.68 -12.41
CA VAL A 196 -8.66 -3.34 -13.45
C VAL A 196 -8.33 -4.52 -14.36
N GLN A 197 -8.19 -5.73 -13.82
CA GLN A 197 -7.96 -6.93 -14.64
C GLN A 197 -9.14 -7.28 -15.54
N THR A 198 -10.35 -6.85 -15.20
CA THR A 198 -11.54 -7.08 -16.01
C THR A 198 -11.73 -5.98 -17.06
N GLU A 199 -11.63 -4.71 -16.64
CA GLU A 199 -11.95 -3.54 -17.45
C GLU A 199 -10.76 -3.04 -18.30
N CYS A 200 -9.53 -3.32 -17.88
CA CYS A 200 -8.30 -2.81 -18.48
C CYS A 200 -7.35 -3.94 -18.92
N ALA A 201 -7.86 -5.16 -19.13
CA ALA A 201 -7.05 -6.35 -19.44
C ALA A 201 -6.15 -6.18 -20.68
N SER A 202 -6.59 -5.40 -21.66
CA SER A 202 -5.87 -5.13 -22.91
C SER A 202 -4.84 -4.01 -22.80
N MET A 203 -4.82 -3.25 -21.70
CA MET A 203 -3.86 -2.16 -21.52
C MET A 203 -2.47 -2.71 -21.20
N PRO A 204 -1.39 -2.03 -21.60
CA PRO A 204 -0.04 -2.31 -21.11
C PRO A 204 0.03 -2.34 -19.59
N PHE A 205 0.94 -3.15 -19.04
CA PHE A 205 1.03 -3.39 -17.59
C PHE A 205 1.20 -2.10 -16.76
N ASP A 206 2.05 -1.18 -17.21
CA ASP A 206 2.28 0.07 -16.48
C ASP A 206 1.07 1.03 -16.58
N ASP A 207 0.29 0.95 -17.66
CA ASP A 207 -0.96 1.70 -17.80
C ASP A 207 -2.05 1.10 -16.89
N GLN A 208 -2.12 -0.23 -16.76
CA GLN A 208 -2.96 -0.87 -15.76
C GLN A 208 -2.57 -0.47 -14.33
N CYS A 209 -1.28 -0.34 -14.03
CA CYS A 209 -0.82 0.17 -12.73
C CYS A 209 -1.35 1.59 -12.48
N THR A 210 -1.30 2.47 -13.48
CA THR A 210 -1.79 3.85 -13.37
C THR A 210 -3.29 3.89 -13.03
N VAL A 211 -4.10 3.03 -13.65
CA VAL A 211 -5.52 2.90 -13.30
C VAL A 211 -5.68 2.32 -11.89
N LEU A 212 -4.93 1.26 -11.57
CA LEU A 212 -5.01 0.58 -10.28
C LEU A 212 -4.59 1.48 -9.10
N GLU A 213 -3.66 2.41 -9.29
CA GLU A 213 -3.29 3.40 -8.28
C GLU A 213 -4.50 4.22 -7.83
N LYS A 214 -5.37 4.65 -8.77
CA LYS A 214 -6.58 5.42 -8.46
C LYS A 214 -7.69 4.53 -7.91
N GLU A 215 -7.87 3.33 -8.47
CA GLU A 215 -8.89 2.38 -7.97
C GLU A 215 -8.58 1.87 -6.55
N ALA A 216 -7.30 1.72 -6.19
CA ALA A 216 -6.91 1.37 -4.82
C ALA A 216 -7.23 2.48 -3.80
N VAL A 217 -7.15 3.75 -4.22
CA VAL A 217 -7.64 4.88 -3.43
C VAL A 217 -9.15 4.74 -3.21
N ASN A 218 -9.93 4.46 -4.27
CA ASN A 218 -11.38 4.27 -4.16
C ASN A 218 -11.75 3.13 -3.20
N VAL A 219 -11.05 2.00 -3.25
CA VAL A 219 -11.24 0.90 -2.28
C VAL A 219 -10.93 1.34 -0.86
N SER A 220 -9.89 2.15 -0.66
CA SER A 220 -9.52 2.66 0.66
C SER A 220 -10.56 3.64 1.22
N LEU A 221 -11.14 4.50 0.38
CA LEU A 221 -12.24 5.38 0.78
C LEU A 221 -13.51 4.57 1.15
N GLN A 222 -13.83 3.51 0.41
CA GLN A 222 -14.92 2.59 0.77
C GLN A 222 -14.62 1.86 2.08
N ASN A 223 -13.38 1.45 2.31
CA ASN A 223 -12.97 0.84 3.58
C ASN A 223 -13.09 1.82 4.75
N LEU A 224 -12.82 3.11 4.57
CA LEU A 224 -13.03 4.12 5.61
C LEU A 224 -14.50 4.15 6.09
N LEU A 225 -15.47 3.94 5.20
CA LEU A 225 -16.90 3.88 5.56
C LEU A 225 -17.29 2.64 6.37
N THR A 226 -16.39 1.66 6.53
CA THR A 226 -16.60 0.52 7.44
C THR A 226 -16.29 0.85 8.90
N TYR A 227 -15.67 1.99 9.18
CA TYR A 227 -15.41 2.49 10.54
C TYR A 227 -16.65 3.27 11.03
N PRO A 228 -17.32 2.85 12.13
CA PRO A 228 -18.58 3.46 12.54
C PRO A 228 -18.52 4.97 12.73
N PHE A 229 -17.48 5.47 13.40
CA PHE A 229 -17.27 6.90 13.67
C PHE A 229 -16.93 7.73 12.42
N VAL A 230 -16.31 7.12 11.39
CA VAL A 230 -16.11 7.78 10.09
C VAL A 230 -17.45 7.89 9.37
N LYS A 231 -18.19 6.78 9.28
CA LYS A 231 -19.50 6.74 8.63
C LYS A 231 -20.48 7.73 9.25
N GLU A 232 -20.49 7.82 10.58
CA GLU A 232 -21.28 8.81 11.33
C GLU A 232 -20.84 10.25 11.00
N GLY A 233 -19.53 10.54 11.05
CA GLY A 233 -19.01 11.88 10.73
C GLY A 233 -19.36 12.34 9.31
N VAL A 234 -19.28 11.44 8.33
CA VAL A 234 -19.69 11.72 6.94
C VAL A 234 -21.19 11.96 6.85
N SER A 235 -22.01 11.10 7.47
CA SER A 235 -23.47 11.23 7.44
C SER A 235 -23.96 12.53 8.10
N ASN A 236 -23.25 13.00 9.12
CA ASN A 236 -23.54 14.26 9.82
C ASN A 236 -22.93 15.49 9.15
N GLY A 237 -22.15 15.32 8.08
CA GLY A 237 -21.47 16.42 7.39
C GLY A 237 -20.30 17.04 8.16
N THR A 238 -19.83 16.41 9.23
CA THR A 238 -18.69 16.87 10.04
C THR A 238 -17.35 16.31 9.55
N LEU A 239 -17.36 15.39 8.59
CA LEU A 239 -16.18 14.75 8.04
C LEU A 239 -16.34 14.56 6.53
N LYS A 240 -15.32 14.93 5.76
CA LYS A 240 -15.25 14.67 4.30
C LYS A 240 -14.21 13.61 3.98
N LEU A 241 -14.49 12.79 2.97
CA LEU A 241 -13.55 11.82 2.41
C LEU A 241 -13.12 12.28 1.02
N VAL A 242 -11.80 12.39 0.81
CA VAL A 242 -11.21 12.86 -0.44
C VAL A 242 -10.22 11.84 -0.97
N GLY A 243 -10.37 11.45 -2.24
CA GLY A 243 -9.36 10.73 -2.99
C GLY A 243 -8.39 11.69 -3.65
N GLY A 244 -7.12 11.32 -3.70
CA GLY A 244 -6.10 12.06 -4.43
C GLY A 244 -5.14 11.15 -5.19
N HIS A 245 -4.56 11.67 -6.27
CA HIS A 245 -3.47 11.01 -7.00
C HIS A 245 -2.39 12.02 -7.33
N TYR A 246 -1.17 11.77 -6.85
CA TYR A 246 0.02 12.56 -7.17
C TYR A 246 0.86 11.87 -8.23
N ASP A 247 0.87 12.44 -9.44
CA ASP A 247 1.79 12.04 -10.49
C ASP A 247 3.07 12.87 -10.43
N PHE A 248 4.11 12.32 -9.80
CA PHE A 248 5.42 12.97 -9.74
C PHE A 248 6.20 12.90 -11.06
N VAL A 249 5.74 12.12 -12.04
CA VAL A 249 6.37 12.07 -13.37
C VAL A 249 5.96 13.30 -14.17
N SER A 250 4.68 13.68 -14.12
CA SER A 250 4.16 14.87 -14.80
C SER A 250 4.03 16.10 -13.91
N GLY A 251 4.20 15.96 -12.60
CA GLY A 251 4.04 17.04 -11.62
C GLY A 251 2.58 17.44 -11.40
N LYS A 252 1.63 16.52 -11.57
CA LYS A 252 0.20 16.79 -11.46
C LYS A 252 -0.40 16.19 -10.20
N PHE A 253 -1.37 16.88 -9.63
CA PHE A 253 -2.16 16.40 -8.51
C PHE A 253 -3.65 16.47 -8.85
N GLU A 254 -4.32 15.33 -8.78
CA GLU A 254 -5.76 15.20 -9.03
C GLU A 254 -6.47 14.85 -7.72
N THR A 255 -7.70 15.37 -7.53
CA THR A 255 -8.53 15.04 -6.36
C THR A 255 -9.99 14.79 -6.77
N TRP A 256 -10.70 14.01 -5.96
CA TRP A 256 -12.12 13.73 -6.11
C TRP A 256 -12.77 13.46 -4.75
N GLU A 257 -14.06 13.79 -4.63
CA GLU A 257 -14.86 13.47 -3.44
C GLU A 257 -15.61 12.15 -3.67
N GLN A 258 -15.92 11.43 -2.59
CA GLN A 258 -16.75 10.21 -2.60
C GLN A 258 -18.04 10.41 -1.83
#